data_AF-A0A7X7YVP5-F1
#
_entry.id   AF-A0A7X7YVP5-F1
#
_cell.length_a   1.000
_cell.length_b   1.000
_cell.length_c   1.000
_cell.angle_alpha   90.00
_cell.angle_beta   90.00
_cell.angle_gamma   90.00
#
_symmetry.space_group_name_H-M   'P 1'
#
loop_
_entity.id
_entity.type
_entity.pdbx_description
1 polymer ?
#
loop_
_entity_poly.entity_id
_entity_poly.type
_entity_poly.pdbx_seq_one_letter_code
_entity_poly.pdbx_strand_id
1 'polypeptide(L)'
;MDSIWVKIAGAAVVVVVVIVVLGRFTGDKPEPAPVEKDKTFYDMADRDKQFNEEPKPVEKPPAETAQQPAAEPQAQPEQPAQETASPAQPAVAQVPGVVLPSSITQPTTLYFKPLSEEDDIAAQQILPYATAGRSIGRLPIMQYGLMMKAIEQIEQRWPDSWYCFRAKQMMEEITQYSDRYAMMYKITPQRLDISKFLKPRRGTEPREVQPIR
;
A
#
# COMPACT_ATOMS: atom_id res chain seq x y z
N MET A 1 16.50 -32.29 61.41
CA MET A 1 15.60 -31.90 60.28
C MET A 1 15.58 -30.38 60.26
N ASP A 2 16.59 -29.81 59.62
CA ASP A 2 17.21 -28.58 60.12
C ASP A 2 17.10 -27.43 59.12
N SER A 3 16.47 -26.34 59.58
CA SER A 3 16.56 -24.92 59.20
C SER A 3 16.45 -24.49 57.73
N ILE A 4 16.98 -25.25 56.77
CA ILE A 4 17.07 -24.90 55.35
C ILE A 4 15.68 -24.83 54.71
N TRP A 5 14.81 -25.82 54.97
CA TRP A 5 13.43 -25.81 54.46
C TRP A 5 12.58 -24.67 55.05
N VAL A 6 12.83 -24.28 56.31
CA VAL A 6 12.12 -23.16 56.96
C VAL A 6 12.56 -21.81 56.38
N LYS A 7 13.84 -21.65 56.03
CA LYS A 7 14.34 -20.43 55.36
C LYS A 7 13.78 -20.26 53.96
N ILE A 8 13.65 -21.35 53.19
CA ILE A 8 13.07 -21.34 51.84
C ILE A 8 11.57 -21.01 51.92
N ALA A 9 10.84 -21.64 52.85
CA ALA A 9 9.43 -21.33 53.07
C ALA A 9 9.22 -19.87 53.51
N GLY A 10 10.08 -19.36 54.40
CA GLY A 10 10.05 -17.96 54.84
C GLY A 10 10.30 -16.98 53.69
N ALA A 11 11.27 -17.26 52.82
CA ALA A 11 11.56 -16.41 51.65
C ALA A 11 10.39 -16.40 50.66
N ALA A 12 9.74 -17.55 50.41
CA ALA A 12 8.60 -17.64 49.50
C ALA A 12 7.40 -16.81 50.00
N VAL A 13 7.11 -16.83 51.30
CA VAL A 13 6.03 -16.04 51.90
C VAL A 13 6.29 -14.55 51.76
N VAL A 14 7.53 -14.10 51.97
CA VAL A 14 7.91 -12.68 51.80
C VAL A 14 7.72 -12.23 50.35
N VAL A 15 8.12 -13.05 49.37
CA VAL A 15 7.93 -12.74 47.94
C VAL A 15 6.45 -12.60 47.59
N VAL A 16 5.60 -13.50 48.09
CA VAL A 16 4.14 -13.44 47.86
C VAL A 16 3.55 -12.17 48.48
N VAL A 17 3.95 -11.81 49.70
CA VAL A 17 3.48 -10.56 50.35
C VAL A 17 3.92 -9.34 49.54
N VAL A 18 5.15 -9.32 49.03
CA VAL A 18 5.65 -8.22 48.17
C VAL A 18 4.83 -8.12 46.89
N ILE A 19 4.52 -9.23 46.22
CA ILE A 19 3.68 -9.25 45.01
C ILE A 19 2.26 -8.76 45.31
N VAL A 20 1.66 -9.16 46.43
CA VAL A 20 0.32 -8.73 46.82
C VAL A 20 0.29 -7.24 47.17
N VAL A 21 1.34 -6.71 47.82
CA VAL A 21 1.45 -5.28 48.15
C VAL A 21 1.69 -4.44 46.88
N LEU A 22 2.55 -4.90 45.95
CA LEU A 22 2.72 -4.26 44.64
C LEU A 22 1.43 -4.32 43.79
N GLY A 23 0.70 -5.44 43.84
CA GLY A 23 -0.59 -5.59 43.16
C GLY A 23 -1.67 -4.67 43.74
N ARG A 24 -1.70 -4.47 45.07
CA ARG A 24 -2.65 -3.56 45.74
C ARG A 24 -2.34 -2.08 45.50
N PHE A 25 -1.08 -1.70 45.28
CA PHE A 25 -0.69 -0.31 44.97
C PHE A 25 -0.83 0.08 43.49
N THR A 26 -1.06 -0.87 42.58
CA THR A 26 -1.23 -0.60 41.14
C THR A 26 -2.71 -0.59 40.71
N GLY A 27 -3.64 -0.70 41.68
CA GLY A 27 -5.09 -0.85 41.44
C GLY A 27 -5.88 0.43 41.15
N ASP A 28 -5.29 1.62 41.33
CA ASP A 28 -5.92 2.92 41.00
C ASP A 28 -5.32 3.51 39.73
N LYS A 29 -5.57 2.87 38.58
CA LYS A 29 -5.30 3.47 37.28
C LYS A 29 -6.62 3.51 36.50
N PRO A 30 -7.07 4.70 36.04
CA PRO A 30 -8.34 4.84 35.35
C PRO A 30 -8.37 3.93 34.12
N GLU A 31 -9.52 3.32 33.87
CA GLU A 31 -9.79 2.52 32.67
C GLU A 31 -9.17 3.22 31.45
N PRO A 32 -8.23 2.56 30.74
CA PRO A 32 -7.74 3.12 29.49
C PRO A 32 -8.91 3.17 28.52
N ALA A 33 -9.18 4.37 28.00
CA ALA A 33 -10.02 4.60 26.83
C ALA A 33 -9.71 3.54 25.75
N PRO A 34 -10.68 3.11 24.93
CA PRO A 34 -10.50 2.02 23.99
C PRO A 34 -9.32 2.36 23.08
N VAL A 35 -8.21 1.65 23.29
CA VAL A 35 -7.04 1.68 22.43
C VAL A 35 -7.55 1.25 21.06
N GLU A 36 -7.54 2.17 20.07
CA GLU A 36 -7.67 1.78 18.67
C GLU A 36 -6.69 0.63 18.46
N LYS A 37 -7.21 -0.56 18.19
CA LYS A 37 -6.38 -1.76 18.12
C LYS A 37 -5.30 -1.52 17.07
N ASP A 38 -4.04 -1.49 17.50
CA ASP A 38 -2.90 -1.43 16.59
C ASP A 38 -3.08 -2.53 15.53
N LYS A 39 -3.06 -2.14 14.24
CA LYS A 39 -3.25 -3.08 13.13
C LYS A 39 -2.22 -4.20 13.26
N THR A 40 -2.69 -5.43 13.35
CA THR A 40 -1.82 -6.60 13.49
C THR A 40 -1.13 -6.90 12.16
N PHE A 41 -0.10 -7.74 12.20
CA PHE A 41 0.55 -8.24 10.98
C PHE A 41 -0.46 -8.84 10.00
N TYR A 42 -1.44 -9.60 10.50
CA TYR A 42 -2.47 -10.23 9.68
C TYR A 42 -3.36 -9.20 8.99
N ASP A 43 -3.76 -8.14 9.69
CA ASP A 43 -4.56 -7.06 9.10
C ASP A 43 -3.83 -6.37 7.95
N MET A 44 -2.52 -6.13 8.11
CA MET A 44 -1.70 -5.55 7.04
C MET A 44 -1.44 -6.53 5.90
N ALA A 45 -1.24 -7.81 6.20
CA ALA A 45 -1.04 -8.86 5.19
C ALA A 45 -2.32 -9.11 4.37
N ASP A 46 -3.49 -9.02 5.00
CA ASP A 46 -4.78 -9.11 4.33
C ASP A 46 -5.03 -7.88 3.45
N ARG A 47 -4.71 -6.67 3.93
CA ARG A 47 -4.74 -5.45 3.09
C ARG A 47 -3.82 -5.59 1.87
N ASP A 48 -2.66 -6.19 2.04
CA ASP A 48 -1.69 -6.36 0.94
C ASP A 48 -2.21 -7.23 -0.20
N LYS A 49 -3.19 -8.10 0.03
CA LYS A 49 -3.83 -8.87 -1.04
C LYS A 49 -4.48 -7.96 -2.10
N GLN A 50 -4.86 -6.74 -1.75
CA GLN A 50 -5.40 -5.74 -2.69
C GLN A 50 -4.42 -5.38 -3.81
N PHE A 51 -3.10 -5.53 -3.59
CA PHE A 51 -2.11 -5.33 -4.66
C PHE A 51 -2.20 -6.38 -5.75
N ASN A 52 -2.72 -7.58 -5.45
CA ASN A 52 -2.90 -8.65 -6.43
C ASN A 52 -4.19 -8.49 -7.25
N GLU A 53 -5.07 -7.54 -6.88
CA GLU A 53 -6.32 -7.31 -7.60
C GLU A 53 -6.06 -6.57 -8.91
N GLU A 54 -6.46 -7.22 -10.00
CA GLU A 54 -6.40 -6.67 -11.34
C GLU A 54 -7.35 -5.45 -11.47
N PRO A 55 -6.88 -4.32 -12.03
CA PRO A 55 -7.74 -3.18 -12.32
C PRO A 55 -8.90 -3.53 -13.26
N LYS A 56 -10.09 -3.01 -12.97
CA LYS A 56 -11.29 -3.33 -13.74
C LYS A 56 -11.20 -2.73 -15.14
N PRO A 57 -11.47 -3.49 -16.23
CA PRO A 57 -11.59 -2.90 -17.55
C PRO A 57 -12.69 -1.83 -17.55
N VAL A 58 -12.43 -0.68 -18.16
CA VAL A 58 -13.49 0.30 -18.39
C VAL A 58 -14.34 -0.25 -19.54
N GLU A 59 -15.57 -0.64 -19.27
CA GLU A 59 -16.53 -1.00 -20.32
C GLU A 59 -16.69 0.20 -21.25
N LYS A 60 -16.17 0.08 -22.48
CA LYS A 60 -16.50 1.04 -23.53
C LYS A 60 -17.98 0.83 -23.87
N PRO A 61 -18.82 1.89 -23.94
CA PRO A 61 -20.09 1.79 -24.64
C PRO A 61 -19.80 1.21 -26.04
N PRO A 62 -20.59 0.24 -26.52
CA PRO A 62 -20.29 -0.44 -27.77
C PRO A 62 -20.23 0.56 -28.92
N ALA A 63 -19.04 0.73 -29.48
CA ALA A 63 -18.85 1.52 -30.69
C ALA A 63 -19.11 0.62 -31.90
N GLU A 64 -20.34 0.60 -32.39
CA GLU A 64 -20.64 0.41 -33.82
C GLU A 64 -22.07 0.84 -34.15
N THR A 65 -22.25 2.08 -34.64
CA THR A 65 -22.98 2.32 -35.90
C THR A 65 -22.58 3.67 -36.48
N ALA A 66 -22.22 3.66 -37.76
CA ALA A 66 -21.87 4.83 -38.54
C ALA A 66 -23.10 5.70 -38.89
N GLN A 67 -22.88 7.03 -38.91
CA GLN A 67 -23.57 8.07 -39.69
C GLN A 67 -25.09 8.29 -39.48
N GLN A 68 -25.50 9.46 -38.95
CA GLN A 68 -25.66 10.70 -39.73
C GLN A 68 -25.92 11.93 -38.82
N PRO A 69 -25.64 13.16 -39.31
CA PRO A 69 -25.46 14.38 -38.52
C PRO A 69 -26.67 15.35 -38.56
N ALA A 70 -26.95 16.06 -37.46
CA ALA A 70 -27.58 17.39 -37.45
C ALA A 70 -27.57 18.07 -36.06
N ALA A 71 -27.15 19.35 -36.08
CA ALA A 71 -27.44 20.45 -35.15
C ALA A 71 -26.67 20.59 -33.81
N GLU A 72 -25.63 21.43 -33.87
CA GLU A 72 -25.11 22.36 -32.83
C GLU A 72 -26.20 23.32 -32.27
N PRO A 73 -25.91 24.24 -31.31
CA PRO A 73 -25.11 24.16 -30.07
C PRO A 73 -25.76 24.94 -28.90
N GLN A 74 -25.87 24.43 -27.66
CA GLN A 74 -26.14 25.34 -26.52
C GLN A 74 -25.44 24.95 -25.19
N ALA A 75 -24.42 25.76 -24.90
CA ALA A 75 -24.13 26.43 -23.63
C ALA A 75 -23.79 25.62 -22.37
N GLN A 76 -22.52 25.73 -21.99
CA GLN A 76 -22.04 25.81 -20.60
C GLN A 76 -22.96 26.68 -19.71
N PRO A 77 -22.98 26.41 -18.41
CA PRO A 77 -22.37 27.40 -17.52
C PRO A 77 -21.15 26.87 -16.77
N GLU A 78 -20.15 27.74 -16.72
CA GLU A 78 -19.01 27.74 -15.81
C GLU A 78 -19.40 27.53 -14.33
N GLN A 79 -18.57 26.73 -13.66
CA GLN A 79 -18.01 26.86 -12.30
C GLN A 79 -18.50 28.01 -11.38
N PRO A 80 -18.48 27.77 -10.05
CA PRO A 80 -17.23 28.05 -9.33
C PRO A 80 -16.73 26.92 -8.43
N ALA A 81 -15.42 26.88 -8.32
CA ALA A 81 -14.65 26.11 -7.37
C ALA A 81 -15.17 26.29 -5.92
N GLN A 82 -15.31 25.18 -5.21
CA GLN A 82 -15.29 25.17 -3.76
C GLN A 82 -14.05 24.43 -3.28
N GLU A 83 -13.01 25.23 -3.15
CA GLU A 83 -11.84 25.03 -2.30
C GLU A 83 -12.32 24.57 -0.92
N THR A 84 -12.18 23.27 -0.64
CA THR A 84 -12.34 22.75 0.72
C THR A 84 -10.98 22.24 1.16
N ALA A 85 -10.31 23.07 1.94
CA ALA A 85 -9.12 22.70 2.68
C ALA A 85 -9.43 21.46 3.56
N SER A 86 -8.62 20.41 3.44
CA SER A 86 -8.55 19.30 4.38
C SER A 86 -7.12 18.76 4.42
N PRO A 87 -6.68 18.25 5.58
CA PRO A 87 -5.38 18.60 6.15
C PRO A 87 -4.20 17.97 5.41
N ALA A 88 -3.14 18.77 5.31
CA ALA A 88 -1.83 18.38 4.82
C ALA A 88 -1.33 17.08 5.48
N GLN A 89 -1.35 16.00 4.70
CA GLN A 89 -0.37 14.93 4.87
C GLN A 89 0.96 15.43 4.28
N PRO A 90 2.11 15.12 4.90
CA PRO A 90 3.37 15.74 4.54
C PRO A 90 3.67 15.46 3.06
N ALA A 91 3.69 16.53 2.28
CA ALA A 91 4.14 16.54 0.90
C ALA A 91 5.62 16.13 0.91
N VAL A 92 5.88 14.84 0.70
CA VAL A 92 7.17 14.41 0.17
C VAL A 92 7.42 15.23 -1.08
N ALA A 93 8.55 15.95 -1.08
CA ALA A 93 8.90 16.97 -2.07
C ALA A 93 8.48 16.56 -3.48
N GLN A 94 7.45 17.21 -4.02
CA GLN A 94 7.01 16.97 -5.38
C GLN A 94 8.12 17.44 -6.33
N VAL A 95 8.86 16.49 -6.89
CA VAL A 95 9.80 16.79 -7.98
C VAL A 95 8.96 17.24 -9.17
N PRO A 96 9.22 18.43 -9.76
CA PRO A 96 8.45 18.92 -10.91
C PRO A 96 8.41 17.87 -12.03
N GLY A 97 7.20 17.49 -12.46
CA GLY A 97 6.98 16.57 -13.57
C GLY A 97 6.88 15.07 -13.22
N VAL A 98 7.03 14.69 -11.95
CA VAL A 98 6.81 13.29 -11.49
C VAL A 98 5.41 13.17 -10.90
N VAL A 99 4.65 12.17 -11.35
CA VAL A 99 3.36 11.81 -10.74
C VAL A 99 3.56 10.54 -9.93
N LEU A 100 3.30 10.60 -8.62
CA LEU A 100 3.45 9.44 -7.73
C LEU A 100 2.17 8.61 -7.65
N PRO A 101 2.25 7.29 -7.39
CA PRO A 101 1.06 6.45 -7.25
C PRO A 101 0.07 6.90 -6.17
N SER A 102 0.53 7.45 -5.05
CA SER A 102 -0.29 8.00 -3.97
C SER A 102 -1.16 9.20 -4.37
N SER A 103 -0.87 9.83 -5.51
CA SER A 103 -1.72 10.91 -6.05
C SER A 103 -3.11 10.42 -6.47
N ILE A 104 -3.27 9.12 -6.70
CA ILE A 104 -4.56 8.49 -7.00
C ILE A 104 -5.33 8.34 -5.68
N THR A 105 -6.15 9.34 -5.37
CA THR A 105 -6.98 9.37 -4.16
C THR A 105 -8.44 8.94 -4.42
N GLN A 106 -8.83 8.87 -5.70
CA GLN A 106 -10.15 8.50 -6.19
C GLN A 106 -10.02 7.49 -7.34
N PRO A 107 -11.07 6.72 -7.66
CA PRO A 107 -11.04 5.81 -8.80
C PRO A 107 -10.58 6.54 -10.07
N THR A 108 -9.48 6.08 -10.67
CA THR A 108 -8.83 6.78 -11.79
C THR A 108 -8.63 5.83 -12.95
N THR A 109 -8.96 6.28 -14.17
CA THR A 109 -8.69 5.54 -15.39
C THR A 109 -7.20 5.64 -15.75
N LEU A 110 -6.54 4.49 -15.82
CA LEU A 110 -5.16 4.35 -16.26
C LEU A 110 -5.10 3.46 -17.52
N TYR A 111 -4.03 3.60 -18.29
CA TYR A 111 -3.84 2.93 -19.58
C TYR A 111 -2.68 1.93 -19.51
N PHE A 112 -3.00 0.66 -19.66
CA PHE A 112 -2.04 -0.44 -19.53
C PHE A 112 -1.94 -1.25 -20.81
N LYS A 113 -0.74 -1.74 -21.14
CA LYS A 113 -0.57 -2.70 -22.22
C LYS A 113 -1.04 -4.07 -21.74
N PRO A 114 -2.00 -4.73 -22.42
CA PRO A 114 -2.36 -6.10 -22.09
C PRO A 114 -1.17 -7.02 -22.37
N LEU A 115 -0.99 -8.03 -21.53
CA LEU A 115 0.05 -9.03 -21.69
C LEU A 115 -0.45 -10.18 -22.56
N SER A 116 0.47 -10.90 -23.20
CA SER A 116 0.14 -12.20 -23.78
C SER A 116 -0.20 -13.17 -22.64
N GLU A 117 -0.93 -14.24 -22.94
CA GLU A 117 -1.33 -15.24 -21.94
C GLU A 117 -0.13 -15.80 -21.16
N GLU A 118 0.97 -16.12 -21.85
CA GLU A 118 2.19 -16.62 -21.23
C GLU A 118 2.84 -15.60 -20.27
N ASP A 119 2.88 -14.34 -20.70
CA ASP A 119 3.44 -13.26 -19.89
C ASP A 119 2.52 -12.90 -18.72
N ASP A 120 1.20 -12.98 -18.91
CA ASP A 120 0.23 -12.76 -17.86
C ASP A 120 0.33 -13.85 -16.79
N ILE A 121 0.40 -15.13 -17.17
CA ILE A 121 0.61 -16.25 -16.23
C ILE A 121 1.92 -16.03 -15.45
N ALA A 122 3.00 -15.66 -16.12
CA ALA A 122 4.27 -15.40 -15.45
C ALA A 122 4.17 -14.19 -14.49
N ALA A 123 3.43 -13.15 -14.85
CA ALA A 123 3.22 -11.98 -14.00
C ALA A 123 2.35 -12.29 -12.79
N GLN A 124 1.28 -13.08 -12.97
CA GLN A 124 0.42 -13.59 -11.89
C GLN A 124 1.18 -14.45 -10.89
N GLN A 125 2.26 -15.13 -11.31
CA GLN A 125 3.11 -15.85 -10.39
C GLN A 125 4.03 -14.91 -9.59
N ILE A 126 4.56 -13.85 -10.19
CA ILE A 126 5.56 -12.97 -9.56
C ILE A 126 4.92 -11.96 -8.61
N LEU A 127 3.77 -11.39 -8.94
CA LEU A 127 3.13 -10.34 -8.14
C LEU A 127 2.80 -10.80 -6.70
N PRO A 128 2.25 -12.01 -6.46
CA PRO A 128 2.06 -12.53 -5.11
C PRO A 128 3.36 -12.67 -4.31
N TYR A 129 4.49 -12.98 -4.94
CA TYR A 129 5.79 -12.98 -4.24
C TYR A 129 6.20 -11.57 -3.82
N ALA A 130 5.93 -10.55 -4.64
CA ALA A 130 6.16 -9.16 -4.26
C ALA A 130 5.31 -8.78 -3.03
N THR A 131 4.02 -9.09 -3.08
CA THR A 131 3.05 -8.84 -2.02
C THR A 131 3.40 -9.57 -0.70
N ALA A 132 3.77 -10.85 -0.79
CA ALA A 132 4.23 -11.61 0.38
C ALA A 132 5.55 -11.05 0.93
N GLY A 133 6.51 -10.71 0.07
CA GLY A 133 7.76 -10.07 0.45
C GLY A 133 7.53 -8.72 1.13
N ARG A 134 6.48 -7.99 0.74
CA ARG A 134 6.07 -6.73 1.36
C ARG A 134 5.57 -6.96 2.79
N SER A 135 4.74 -7.98 2.99
CA SER A 135 4.26 -8.36 4.32
C SER A 135 5.41 -8.79 5.22
N ILE A 136 6.27 -9.69 4.73
CA ILE A 136 7.46 -10.17 5.47
C ILE A 136 8.41 -9.02 5.81
N GLY A 137 8.61 -8.07 4.89
CA GLY A 137 9.49 -6.93 5.09
C GLY A 137 9.08 -5.96 6.21
N ARG A 138 7.83 -6.03 6.70
CA ARG A 138 7.40 -5.28 7.90
C ARG A 138 7.84 -5.89 9.21
N LEU A 139 8.19 -7.19 9.22
CA LEU A 139 8.57 -7.86 10.45
C LEU A 139 9.89 -7.28 10.97
N PRO A 140 10.07 -7.19 12.31
CA PRO A 140 11.34 -6.74 12.87
C PRO A 140 12.51 -7.53 12.30
N ILE A 141 13.63 -6.84 12.01
CA ILE A 141 14.88 -7.40 11.46
C ILE A 141 14.77 -7.85 9.99
N MET A 142 13.56 -8.11 9.48
CA MET A 142 13.34 -8.43 8.08
C MET A 142 13.44 -7.19 7.19
N GLN A 143 13.64 -7.44 5.90
CA GLN A 143 13.80 -6.39 4.88
C GLN A 143 12.95 -6.69 3.65
N TYR A 144 12.72 -5.66 2.82
CA TYR A 144 11.91 -5.75 1.61
C TYR A 144 12.65 -6.35 0.39
N GLY A 145 13.77 -7.05 0.59
CA GLY A 145 14.60 -7.56 -0.51
C GLY A 145 13.85 -8.53 -1.44
N LEU A 146 13.00 -9.39 -0.88
CA LEU A 146 12.16 -10.31 -1.67
C LEU A 146 11.16 -9.53 -2.53
N MET A 147 10.53 -8.52 -1.96
CA MET A 147 9.60 -7.63 -2.67
C MET A 147 10.32 -6.92 -3.81
N MET A 148 11.47 -6.30 -3.54
CA MET A 148 12.21 -5.53 -4.54
C MET A 148 12.70 -6.40 -5.70
N LYS A 149 13.15 -7.63 -5.44
CA LYS A 149 13.55 -8.57 -6.50
C LYS A 149 12.39 -8.93 -7.43
N ALA A 150 11.21 -9.18 -6.88
CA ALA A 150 10.01 -9.47 -7.67
C ALA A 150 9.56 -8.24 -8.48
N ILE A 151 9.61 -7.05 -7.85
CA ILE A 151 9.30 -5.78 -8.50
C ILE A 151 10.25 -5.50 -9.68
N GLU A 152 11.55 -5.72 -9.51
CA GLU A 152 12.54 -5.55 -10.59
C GLU A 152 12.25 -6.45 -11.78
N GLN A 153 11.84 -7.70 -11.55
CA GLN A 153 11.44 -8.61 -12.63
C GLN A 153 10.21 -8.09 -13.39
N ILE A 154 9.20 -7.59 -12.66
CA ILE A 154 8.00 -7.01 -13.26
C ILE A 154 8.35 -5.75 -14.08
N GLU A 155 9.18 -4.86 -13.53
CA GLU A 155 9.59 -3.62 -14.22
C GLU A 155 10.39 -3.91 -15.49
N GLN A 156 11.24 -4.94 -15.48
CA GLN A 156 12.07 -5.32 -16.63
C GLN A 156 11.25 -5.99 -17.74
N ARG A 157 10.35 -6.92 -17.37
CA ARG A 157 9.59 -7.72 -18.34
C ARG A 157 8.37 -6.99 -18.87
N TRP A 158 7.63 -6.31 -17.99
CA TRP A 158 6.31 -5.77 -18.30
C TRP A 158 6.15 -4.32 -17.84
N PRO A 159 7.00 -3.40 -18.30
CA PRO A 159 7.05 -2.03 -17.79
C PRO A 159 5.74 -1.26 -17.96
N ASP A 160 4.92 -1.57 -18.97
CA ASP A 160 3.67 -0.88 -19.27
C ASP A 160 2.41 -1.65 -18.86
N SER A 161 2.57 -2.76 -18.13
CA SER A 161 1.46 -3.55 -17.59
C SER A 161 0.91 -2.94 -16.29
N TRP A 162 -0.29 -3.38 -15.90
CA TRP A 162 -0.87 -3.03 -14.62
C TRP A 162 -0.07 -3.61 -13.43
N TYR A 163 0.63 -4.74 -13.62
CA TYR A 163 1.55 -5.32 -12.64
C TYR A 163 2.66 -4.33 -12.26
N CYS A 164 3.24 -3.64 -13.25
CA CYS A 164 4.28 -2.64 -13.00
C CYS A 164 3.73 -1.43 -12.23
N PHE A 165 2.49 -1.02 -12.50
CA PHE A 165 1.84 0.02 -11.70
C PHE A 165 1.66 -0.41 -10.23
N ARG A 166 1.17 -1.63 -9.96
CA ARG A 166 1.07 -2.17 -8.59
C ARG A 166 2.43 -2.27 -7.92
N ALA A 167 3.46 -2.68 -8.66
CA ALA A 167 4.83 -2.70 -8.18
C ALA A 167 5.33 -1.31 -7.75
N LYS A 168 5.03 -0.26 -8.52
CA LYS A 168 5.34 1.13 -8.15
C LYS A 168 4.60 1.59 -6.90
N GLN A 169 3.31 1.24 -6.76
CA GLN A 169 2.56 1.53 -5.53
C GLN A 169 3.22 0.88 -4.30
N MET A 170 3.60 -0.40 -4.39
CA MET A 170 4.29 -1.09 -3.29
C MET A 170 5.64 -0.45 -2.94
N MET A 171 6.42 -0.03 -3.95
CA MET A 171 7.69 0.69 -3.73
C MET A 171 7.48 2.03 -3.04
N GLU A 172 6.49 2.81 -3.47
CA GLU A 172 6.22 4.11 -2.85
C GLU A 172 5.87 3.96 -1.37
N GLU A 173 4.97 3.04 -1.03
CA GLU A 173 4.55 2.85 0.36
C GLU A 173 5.71 2.47 1.29
N ILE A 174 6.70 1.69 0.82
CA ILE A 174 7.86 1.38 1.68
C ILE A 174 8.77 2.59 1.92
N THR A 175 8.82 3.54 0.98
CA THR A 175 9.56 4.79 1.17
C THR A 175 8.88 5.70 2.19
N GLN A 176 7.55 5.62 2.31
CA GLN A 176 6.79 6.39 3.31
C GLN A 176 7.10 5.95 4.75
N TYR A 177 7.50 4.68 4.98
CA TYR A 177 7.88 4.20 6.31
C TYR A 177 9.28 4.67 6.74
N SER A 178 10.23 4.74 5.79
CA SER A 178 11.58 5.19 6.08
C SER A 178 12.36 5.55 4.81
N ASP A 179 12.96 6.74 4.80
CA ASP A 179 13.88 7.18 3.74
C ASP A 179 15.08 6.24 3.56
N ARG A 180 15.42 5.45 4.60
CA ARG A 180 16.50 4.46 4.52
C ARG A 180 16.22 3.40 3.46
N TYR A 181 14.96 3.02 3.25
CA TYR A 181 14.60 2.05 2.21
C TYR A 181 14.72 2.65 0.81
N ALA A 182 14.38 3.94 0.66
CA ALA A 182 14.57 4.63 -0.61
C ALA A 182 16.05 4.64 -1.03
N MET A 183 16.96 4.92 -0.09
CA MET A 183 18.41 4.88 -0.33
C MET A 183 18.92 3.45 -0.57
N MET A 184 18.51 2.50 0.27
CA MET A 184 18.97 1.11 0.22
C MET A 184 18.61 0.43 -1.10
N TYR A 185 17.39 0.65 -1.59
CA TYR A 185 16.87 0.04 -2.82
C TYR A 185 16.90 0.97 -4.03
N LYS A 186 17.54 2.13 -3.91
CA LYS A 186 17.69 3.12 -4.98
C LYS A 186 16.34 3.48 -5.61
N ILE A 187 15.32 3.70 -4.77
CA ILE A 187 13.99 4.11 -5.20
C ILE A 187 14.05 5.62 -5.42
N THR A 188 14.02 6.03 -6.69
CA THR A 188 13.99 7.44 -7.07
C THR A 188 12.58 7.88 -7.41
N PRO A 189 12.25 9.19 -7.31
CA PRO A 189 10.96 9.71 -7.76
C PRO A 189 10.65 9.34 -9.22
N GLN A 190 11.66 9.34 -10.10
CA GLN A 190 11.50 8.95 -11.50
C GLN A 190 11.14 7.47 -11.67
N ARG A 191 11.65 6.60 -10.80
CA ARG A 191 11.27 5.19 -10.78
C ARG A 191 9.82 5.01 -10.31
N LEU A 192 9.33 5.87 -9.42
CA LEU A 192 7.95 5.84 -8.96
C LEU A 192 6.97 6.50 -9.95
N ASP A 193 7.46 7.21 -10.96
CA ASP A 193 6.61 7.98 -11.87
C ASP A 193 5.57 7.11 -12.60
N ILE A 194 4.30 7.47 -12.41
CA ILE A 194 3.13 6.87 -13.06
C ILE A 194 2.55 7.75 -14.17
N SER A 195 3.16 8.90 -14.48
CA SER A 195 2.69 9.84 -15.52
C SER A 195 2.39 9.16 -16.85
N LYS A 196 3.18 8.13 -17.19
CA LYS A 196 3.04 7.34 -18.41
C LYS A 196 1.75 6.52 -18.49
N PHE A 197 1.16 6.16 -17.35
CA PHE A 197 -0.09 5.39 -17.28
C PHE A 197 -1.33 6.29 -17.35
N LEU A 198 -1.19 7.61 -17.15
CA LEU A 198 -2.31 8.56 -17.19
C LEU A 198 -2.77 8.90 -18.62
N LYS A 199 -1.95 8.59 -19.63
CA LYS A 199 -2.23 8.93 -21.03
C LYS A 199 -2.38 7.67 -21.87
N PRO A 200 -3.33 7.64 -22.83
CA PRO A 200 -3.44 6.54 -23.78
C PRO A 200 -2.18 6.47 -24.64
N ARG A 201 -1.69 5.25 -24.89
CA ARG A 201 -0.53 4.97 -25.74
C ARG A 201 -0.87 3.84 -26.71
N ARG A 202 -0.01 3.62 -27.71
CA ARG A 202 -0.23 2.58 -28.71
C ARG A 202 -0.31 1.21 -28.03
N GLY A 203 -1.44 0.51 -28.22
CA GLY A 203 -1.66 -0.83 -27.67
C GLY A 203 -1.97 -0.86 -26.17
N THR A 204 -2.43 0.24 -25.58
CA THR A 204 -2.89 0.26 -24.17
C THR A 204 -4.41 0.30 -24.07
N GLU A 205 -4.95 -0.36 -23.05
CA GLU A 205 -6.37 -0.41 -22.73
C GLU A 205 -6.68 0.38 -21.46
N PRO A 206 -7.81 1.10 -21.40
CA PRO A 206 -8.24 1.81 -20.21
C PRO A 206 -8.71 0.83 -19.14
N ARG A 207 -8.21 1.01 -17.93
CA ARG A 207 -8.67 0.29 -16.74
C ARG A 207 -8.86 1.23 -15.58
N GLU A 208 -9.89 0.99 -14.80
CA GLU A 208 -10.18 1.74 -13.58
C GLU A 208 -9.39 1.15 -12.42
N VAL A 209 -8.56 2.01 -11.81
CA VAL A 209 -7.77 1.67 -10.63
C VAL A 209 -8.41 2.28 -9.40
N GLN A 210 -8.64 1.44 -8.40
CA GLN A 210 -9.04 1.87 -7.07
C GLN A 210 -7.81 2.24 -6.22
N PRO A 211 -7.91 3.30 -5.40
CA PRO A 211 -6.87 3.61 -4.41
C PRO A 211 -6.79 2.49 -3.37
N ILE A 212 -5.57 2.12 -2.98
CA ILE A 212 -5.31 1.20 -1.86
C ILE A 212 -5.17 2.06 -0.60
N ARG A 213 -5.87 1.71 0.49
CA ARG A 213 -5.83 2.42 1.78
C ARG A 213 -5.77 1.42 2.94
#